data_AF-A0A2V8SLG1-F1
#
_entry.id   AF-A0A2V8SLG1-F1
#
_cell.length_a   1.000
_cell.length_b   1.000
_cell.length_c   1.000
_cell.angle_alpha   90.00
_cell.angle_beta   90.00
_cell.angle_gamma   90.00
#
_symmetry.space_group_name_H-M   'P 1'
#
loop_
_entity.id
_entity.type
_entity.pdbx_description
1 polymer ?
#
loop_
_entity_poly.entity_id
_entity_poly.type
_entity_poly.pdbx_seq_one_letter_code
_entity_poly.pdbx_strand_id
1 'polypeptide(L)'
;MVPEILKECRTRNIGLIVLDPAYKMEEDDSNEKEAGSVRKLLRHIDRLSTELDAAVLTGAHFAKGNAAHKEALDRISGSGVFARDPDVFAVLTPHQGGDDCFTVHTILRNLPPIEQFVVRWKFPVMVREDNLNPDDLKQIAKPSGKGFRRRPPSDFVFNTLKELPRLGADVTNPRNLVFSGAELREAFEKAGHHKDWVKDLTDLAVRDGQIRIIQSPTRGGEKFYGLPSAIDAWKPELFRLVEADRAVNRKTRRQEG
;
A
#
# COMPACT_ATOMS: atom_id res chain seq x y z
N MET A 1 -1.63 21.50 21.34
CA MET A 1 -2.66 20.45 21.16
C MET A 1 -3.01 19.73 22.47
N VAL A 2 -2.07 19.13 23.19
CA VAL A 2 -2.36 18.44 24.48
C VAL A 2 -3.01 19.38 25.52
N PRO A 3 -2.54 20.63 25.74
CA PRO A 3 -3.18 21.54 26.70
C PRO A 3 -4.63 21.88 26.36
N GLU A 4 -4.96 22.04 25.07
CA GLU A 4 -6.32 22.31 24.62
C GLU A 4 -7.24 21.10 24.85
N ILE A 5 -6.75 19.89 24.57
CA ILE A 5 -7.50 18.64 24.84
C ILE A 5 -7.77 18.49 26.34
N LEU A 6 -6.76 18.73 27.19
CA LEU A 6 -6.92 18.68 28.65
C LEU A 6 -8.00 19.65 29.13
N LYS A 7 -8.00 20.88 28.61
CA LYS A 7 -8.99 21.90 28.97
C LYS A 7 -10.41 21.48 28.56
N GLU A 8 -10.61 21.05 27.32
CA GLU A 8 -11.92 20.64 26.83
C GLU A 8 -12.45 19.39 27.56
N CYS A 9 -11.60 18.39 27.79
CA CYS A 9 -12.00 17.15 28.45
C CYS A 9 -12.40 17.38 29.91
N ARG A 10 -11.67 18.23 30.65
CA ARG A 10 -12.06 18.63 32.02
C ARG A 10 -13.40 19.36 32.04
N THR A 11 -13.59 20.31 31.11
CA THR A 11 -14.81 21.12 31.05
C THR A 11 -16.05 20.26 30.78
N ARG A 12 -15.90 19.21 29.98
CA ARG A 12 -17.00 18.34 29.54
C ARG A 12 -17.08 17.01 30.30
N ASN A 13 -16.21 16.79 31.29
CA ASN A 13 -16.11 15.55 32.07
C ASN A 13 -16.01 14.30 31.18
N ILE A 14 -15.09 14.32 30.20
CA ILE A 14 -14.89 13.25 29.23
C ILE A 14 -14.12 12.08 29.87
N GLY A 15 -14.74 10.90 29.92
CA GLY A 15 -14.11 9.68 30.45
C GLY A 15 -13.44 8.76 29.41
N LEU A 16 -13.61 9.05 28.11
CA LEU A 16 -12.97 8.30 27.02
C LEU A 16 -12.53 9.24 25.89
N ILE A 17 -11.26 9.16 25.52
CA ILE A 17 -10.66 9.89 24.42
C ILE A 17 -10.26 8.88 23.34
N VAL A 18 -10.74 9.07 22.11
CA VAL A 18 -10.40 8.20 20.98
C VAL A 18 -9.48 8.96 20.01
N LEU A 19 -8.29 8.41 19.79
CA LEU A 19 -7.28 8.95 18.88
C LEU A 19 -7.12 7.98 17.69
N ASP A 20 -7.67 8.34 16.53
CA ASP A 20 -7.61 7.48 15.34
C ASP A 20 -7.23 8.24 14.06
N PRO A 21 -6.03 8.03 13.49
CA PRO A 21 -4.90 7.27 14.04
C PRO A 21 -3.96 8.14 14.90
N ALA A 22 -3.38 7.59 15.97
CA ALA A 22 -2.54 8.37 16.89
C ALA A 22 -1.28 8.99 16.25
N TYR A 23 -0.78 8.46 15.13
CA TYR A 23 0.41 9.03 14.48
C TYR A 23 0.19 10.43 13.90
N LYS A 24 -1.07 10.82 13.64
CA LYS A 24 -1.38 12.21 13.24
C LYS A 24 -1.19 13.20 14.39
N MET A 25 -0.96 12.71 15.61
CA MET A 25 -0.67 13.52 16.78
C MET A 25 0.83 13.76 16.98
N GLU A 26 1.67 13.16 16.15
CA GLU A 26 3.11 13.33 16.23
C GLU A 26 3.57 14.67 15.62
N GLU A 27 4.75 15.13 16.02
CA GLU A 27 5.40 16.35 15.50
C GLU A 27 5.96 16.11 14.09
N ASP A 28 6.14 17.14 13.26
CA ASP A 28 6.57 17.00 11.85
C ASP A 28 7.91 16.26 11.65
N ASP A 29 8.73 16.14 12.70
CA ASP A 29 10.01 15.43 12.73
C ASP A 29 9.93 13.99 13.27
N SER A 30 8.72 13.48 13.52
CA SER A 30 8.52 12.17 14.12
C SER A 30 8.60 11.01 13.12
N ASN A 31 8.90 9.83 13.66
CA ASN A 31 8.90 8.59 12.89
C ASN A 31 8.40 7.44 13.77
N GLU A 32 7.29 6.82 13.41
CA GLU A 32 6.69 5.66 14.11
C GLU A 32 7.65 4.46 14.28
N LYS A 33 8.74 4.42 13.51
CA LYS A 33 9.78 3.37 13.61
C LYS A 33 10.87 3.74 14.60
N GLU A 34 10.99 5.01 14.95
CA GLU A 34 11.96 5.47 15.92
C GLU A 34 11.39 5.34 17.33
N ALA A 35 12.09 4.60 18.19
CA ALA A 35 11.70 4.45 19.58
C ALA A 35 11.63 5.80 20.33
N GLY A 36 12.41 6.79 19.93
CA GLY A 36 12.39 8.14 20.49
C GLY A 36 11.06 8.85 20.26
N SER A 37 10.61 8.94 19.01
CA SER A 37 9.33 9.57 18.62
C SER A 37 8.13 8.88 19.27
N VAL A 38 8.10 7.54 19.22
CA VAL A 38 7.02 6.76 19.83
C VAL A 38 6.94 6.99 21.35
N ARG A 39 8.07 7.05 22.06
CA ARG A 39 8.07 7.39 23.50
C ARG A 39 7.54 8.79 23.78
N LYS A 40 7.75 9.77 22.90
CA LYS A 40 7.17 11.11 23.06
C LYS A 40 5.65 11.06 22.93
N LEU A 41 5.13 10.37 21.92
CA LEU A 41 3.70 10.20 21.71
C LEU A 41 3.03 9.49 22.91
N LEU A 42 3.60 8.38 23.36
CA LEU A 42 3.06 7.62 24.49
C LEU A 42 3.05 8.44 25.79
N ARG A 43 4.10 9.25 26.05
CA ARG A 43 4.07 10.21 27.18
C ARG A 43 2.92 11.22 27.10
N HIS A 44 2.55 11.67 25.91
CA HIS A 44 1.38 12.55 25.77
C HIS A 44 0.08 11.80 26.08
N ILE A 45 -0.03 10.54 25.67
CA ILE A 45 -1.17 9.67 25.99
C ILE A 45 -1.26 9.41 27.49
N ASP A 46 -0.14 9.06 28.15
CA ASP A 46 -0.06 8.86 29.60
C ASP A 46 -0.50 10.11 30.35
N ARG A 47 -0.04 11.27 29.90
CA ARG A 47 -0.41 12.55 30.49
C ARG A 47 -1.90 12.84 30.36
N LEU A 48 -2.52 12.54 29.21
CA LEU A 48 -3.97 12.66 29.04
C LEU A 48 -4.71 11.73 30.00
N SER A 49 -4.30 10.47 30.09
CA SER A 49 -4.92 9.46 30.96
C SER A 49 -4.84 9.87 32.43
N THR A 50 -3.64 10.18 32.92
CA THR A 50 -3.37 10.47 34.34
C THR A 50 -3.90 11.82 34.80
N GLU A 51 -3.88 12.87 33.97
CA GLU A 51 -4.37 14.20 34.36
C GLU A 51 -5.88 14.38 34.26
N LEU A 52 -6.58 13.50 33.54
CA LEU A 52 -8.03 13.56 33.31
C LEU A 52 -8.81 12.46 34.01
N ASP A 53 -8.13 11.43 34.54
CA ASP A 53 -8.78 10.19 34.99
C ASP A 53 -9.67 9.59 33.88
N ALA A 54 -9.16 9.59 32.65
CA ALA A 54 -9.89 9.22 31.44
C ALA A 54 -9.17 8.09 30.69
N ALA A 55 -9.94 7.18 30.10
CA ALA A 55 -9.37 6.17 29.21
C ALA A 55 -8.95 6.82 27.88
N VAL A 56 -7.80 6.41 27.34
CA VAL A 56 -7.36 6.82 25.99
C VAL A 56 -7.29 5.57 25.11
N LEU A 57 -8.06 5.58 24.03
CA LEU A 57 -8.10 4.52 23.02
C LEU A 57 -7.41 5.01 21.75
N THR A 58 -6.50 4.21 21.20
CA THR A 58 -5.92 4.46 19.88
C THR A 58 -5.90 3.21 19.03
N GLY A 59 -6.11 3.39 17.72
CA GLY A 59 -5.85 2.36 16.72
C GLY A 59 -4.34 2.17 16.50
N ALA A 60 -3.92 0.92 16.31
CA ALA A 60 -2.58 0.56 15.88
C ALA A 60 -2.68 -0.43 14.71
N HIS A 61 -1.85 -0.23 13.68
CA HIS A 61 -1.86 -1.07 12.49
C HIS A 61 -0.88 -2.24 12.62
N PHE A 62 -1.23 -3.39 12.02
CA PHE A 62 -0.28 -4.49 11.88
C PHE A 62 0.78 -4.20 10.82
N ALA A 63 1.92 -4.90 10.93
CA ALA A 63 2.95 -4.84 9.91
C ALA A 63 2.39 -5.37 8.58
N LYS A 64 2.84 -4.77 7.46
CA LYS A 64 2.47 -5.25 6.12
C LYS A 64 2.81 -6.74 5.95
N GLY A 65 1.85 -7.50 5.40
CA GLY A 65 1.98 -8.95 5.18
C GLY A 65 1.09 -9.76 6.13
N ASN A 66 1.13 -11.09 5.99
CA ASN A 66 0.38 -11.97 6.89
C ASN A 66 1.22 -12.32 8.13
N ALA A 67 0.85 -11.76 9.28
CA ALA A 67 1.45 -12.07 10.58
C ALA A 67 0.58 -12.99 11.44
N ALA A 68 -0.45 -13.66 10.89
CA ALA A 68 -1.35 -14.52 11.65
C ALA A 68 -0.65 -15.70 12.36
N HIS A 69 0.55 -16.08 11.91
CA HIS A 69 1.37 -17.12 12.52
C HIS A 69 2.24 -16.64 13.70
N LYS A 70 2.28 -15.32 13.94
CA LYS A 70 3.00 -14.73 15.08
C LYS A 70 2.07 -14.56 16.27
N GLU A 71 2.64 -14.44 17.46
CA GLU A 71 1.92 -13.99 18.65
C GLU A 71 1.26 -12.64 18.41
N ALA A 72 0.10 -12.40 19.03
CA ALA A 72 -0.74 -11.23 18.75
C ALA A 72 -0.01 -9.89 18.93
N LEU A 73 0.84 -9.77 19.96
CA LEU A 73 1.68 -8.58 20.19
C LEU A 73 2.74 -8.38 19.11
N ASP A 74 3.30 -9.46 18.56
CA ASP A 74 4.35 -9.44 17.54
C ASP A 74 3.81 -9.09 16.14
N ARG A 75 2.49 -8.92 16.01
CA ARG A 75 1.81 -8.49 14.77
C ARG A 75 1.80 -6.96 14.61
N ILE A 76 1.90 -6.22 15.71
CA ILE A 76 1.82 -4.75 15.74
C ILE A 76 3.02 -4.16 14.97
N SER A 77 2.75 -3.18 14.10
CA SER A 77 3.80 -2.48 13.35
C SER A 77 4.48 -1.39 14.17
N GLY A 78 5.61 -0.89 13.65
CA GLY A 78 6.33 0.23 14.25
C GLY A 78 7.33 -0.21 15.32
N SER A 79 7.68 0.73 16.19
CA SER A 79 8.61 0.46 17.30
C SER A 79 8.01 -0.53 18.30
N GLY A 80 8.78 -1.53 18.73
CA GLY A 80 8.36 -2.46 19.79
C GLY A 80 8.11 -1.80 21.15
N VAL A 81 8.33 -0.49 21.28
CA VAL A 81 7.86 0.32 22.41
C VAL A 81 6.33 0.35 22.46
N PHE A 82 5.65 0.44 21.31
CA PHE A 82 4.18 0.45 21.24
C PHE A 82 3.55 -0.81 21.84
N ALA A 83 4.16 -1.97 21.63
CA ALA A 83 3.64 -3.25 22.13
C ALA A 83 3.77 -3.43 23.65
N ARG A 84 4.52 -2.57 24.33
CA ARG A 84 4.82 -2.70 25.77
C ARG A 84 4.18 -1.64 26.65
N ASP A 85 3.63 -0.58 26.07
CA ASP A 85 3.16 0.58 26.83
C ASP A 85 1.69 0.46 27.25
N PRO A 86 0.73 0.15 26.34
CA PRO A 86 -0.69 0.04 26.68
C PRO A 86 -0.99 -0.98 27.78
N ASP A 87 -1.93 -0.63 28.66
CA ASP A 87 -2.45 -1.53 29.68
C ASP A 87 -3.40 -2.59 29.13
N VAL A 88 -4.03 -2.29 27.99
CA VAL A 88 -5.01 -3.14 27.30
C VAL A 88 -4.73 -3.12 25.81
N PHE A 89 -4.63 -4.31 25.22
CA PHE A 89 -4.75 -4.51 23.77
C PHE A 89 -6.02 -5.27 23.45
N ALA A 90 -6.70 -4.87 22.38
CA ALA A 90 -7.74 -5.65 21.73
C ALA A 90 -7.31 -5.88 20.28
N VAL A 91 -6.91 -7.11 19.96
CA VAL A 91 -6.34 -7.48 18.67
C VAL A 91 -7.40 -8.20 17.85
N LEU A 92 -7.82 -7.60 16.74
CA LEU A 92 -8.79 -8.18 15.80
C LEU A 92 -8.03 -8.90 14.67
N THR A 93 -8.18 -10.22 14.59
CA THR A 93 -7.56 -11.05 13.55
C THR A 93 -8.63 -11.65 12.65
N PRO A 94 -8.49 -11.60 11.30
CA PRO A 94 -9.47 -12.21 10.40
C PRO A 94 -9.73 -13.69 10.73
N HIS A 95 -11.00 -14.07 10.75
CA HIS A 95 -11.48 -15.41 11.09
C HIS A 95 -12.04 -16.12 9.85
N GLN A 96 -12.03 -17.46 9.80
CA GLN A 96 -12.43 -18.20 8.60
C GLN A 96 -13.93 -18.11 8.26
N GLY A 97 -14.76 -17.71 9.22
CA GLY A 97 -16.22 -17.57 9.09
C GLY A 97 -16.72 -16.43 8.19
N GLY A 98 -15.82 -15.68 7.53
CA GLY A 98 -16.14 -14.63 6.57
C GLY A 98 -15.13 -13.49 6.55
N ASP A 99 -15.16 -12.66 5.50
CA ASP A 99 -14.32 -11.44 5.40
C ASP A 99 -14.70 -10.36 6.42
N ASP A 100 -15.90 -10.46 6.96
CA ASP A 100 -16.51 -9.64 8.00
C ASP A 100 -16.33 -10.24 9.40
N CYS A 101 -15.65 -11.37 9.56
CA CYS A 101 -15.43 -12.02 10.85
C CYS A 101 -14.01 -11.85 11.38
N PHE A 102 -13.90 -11.62 12.68
CA PHE A 102 -12.65 -11.41 13.37
C PHE A 102 -12.64 -12.12 14.72
N THR A 103 -11.54 -12.80 15.05
CA THR A 103 -11.23 -13.21 16.41
C THR A 103 -10.67 -12.03 17.17
N VAL A 104 -11.24 -11.75 18.33
CA VAL A 104 -10.77 -10.76 19.29
C VAL A 104 -9.90 -11.45 20.33
N HIS A 105 -8.64 -11.05 20.42
CA HIS A 105 -7.73 -11.44 21.48
C HIS A 105 -7.38 -10.22 22.32
N THR A 106 -7.72 -10.26 23.60
CA THR A 106 -7.36 -9.20 24.55
C THR A 106 -6.11 -9.55 25.33
N ILE A 107 -5.18 -8.60 25.45
CA ILE A 107 -4.02 -8.72 26.34
C ILE A 107 -4.16 -7.63 27.39
N LEU A 108 -4.24 -8.05 28.65
CA LEU A 108 -4.63 -7.21 29.77
C LEU A 108 -3.53 -7.24 30.82
N ARG A 109 -3.00 -6.07 31.20
CA ARG A 109 -1.94 -5.97 32.20
C ARG A 109 -2.48 -6.04 33.63
N ASN A 110 -3.54 -5.30 33.89
CA ASN A 110 -4.06 -5.04 35.24
C ASN A 110 -5.49 -5.56 35.45
N LEU A 111 -6.04 -6.31 34.48
CA LEU A 111 -7.41 -6.83 34.51
C LEU A 111 -7.41 -8.35 34.37
N PRO A 112 -8.45 -9.05 34.88
CA PRO A 112 -8.60 -10.49 34.68
C PRO A 112 -8.58 -10.85 33.19
N PRO A 113 -7.93 -11.97 32.79
CA PRO A 113 -7.94 -12.43 31.41
C PRO A 113 -9.36 -12.61 30.88
N ILE A 114 -9.58 -12.19 29.65
CA ILE A 114 -10.84 -12.44 28.92
C ILE A 114 -10.54 -13.50 27.86
N GLU A 115 -11.37 -14.53 27.81
CA GLU A 115 -11.27 -15.56 26.77
C GLU A 115 -11.47 -14.94 25.38
N GLN A 116 -10.75 -15.47 24.39
CA GLN A 116 -10.91 -15.00 23.02
C GLN A 116 -12.34 -15.27 22.54
N PHE A 117 -12.86 -14.38 21.69
CA PHE A 117 -14.20 -14.52 21.13
C PHE A 117 -14.24 -13.99 19.70
N VAL A 118 -15.21 -14.48 18.94
CA VAL A 118 -15.40 -14.04 17.55
C VAL A 118 -16.42 -12.91 17.49
N VAL A 119 -16.15 -11.92 16.66
CA VAL A 119 -17.09 -10.86 16.28
C VAL A 119 -17.28 -10.83 14.78
N ARG A 120 -18.47 -10.41 14.36
CA ARG A 120 -18.81 -10.15 12.96
C ARG A 120 -19.18 -8.70 12.77
N TRP A 121 -18.65 -8.09 11.73
CA TRP A 121 -19.03 -6.75 11.31
C TRP A 121 -20.44 -6.76 10.73
N LYS A 122 -21.38 -6.17 11.46
CA LYS A 122 -22.75 -5.89 11.01
C LYS A 122 -22.92 -4.39 11.11
N PHE A 123 -22.59 -3.69 10.02
CA PHE A 123 -22.59 -2.23 9.99
C PHE A 123 -23.79 -1.62 10.73
N PRO A 124 -23.58 -0.71 11.70
CA PRO A 124 -22.33 -0.04 12.05
C PRO A 124 -21.59 -0.65 13.27
N VAL A 125 -21.92 -1.88 13.69
CA VAL A 125 -21.41 -2.48 14.93
C VAL A 125 -20.73 -3.83 14.73
N MET A 126 -19.87 -4.19 15.68
CA MET A 126 -19.36 -5.55 15.81
C MET A 126 -20.32 -6.35 16.70
N VAL A 127 -20.81 -7.49 16.19
CA VAL A 127 -21.72 -8.38 16.93
C VAL A 127 -20.97 -9.65 17.29
N ARG A 128 -21.07 -10.08 18.55
CA ARG A 128 -20.44 -11.30 19.05
C ARG A 128 -21.07 -12.54 18.40
N GLU A 129 -20.23 -13.48 18.00
CA GLU A 129 -20.61 -14.75 17.37
C GLU A 129 -20.13 -15.91 18.26
N ASP A 130 -20.93 -16.28 19.26
CA ASP A 130 -20.56 -17.27 20.28
C ASP A 130 -20.47 -18.71 19.76
N ASN A 131 -20.99 -18.97 18.56
CA ASN A 131 -21.01 -20.30 17.95
C ASN A 131 -19.75 -20.60 17.11
N LEU A 132 -18.84 -19.64 16.97
CA LEU A 132 -17.61 -19.79 16.20
C LEU A 132 -16.42 -20.01 17.12
N ASN A 133 -15.53 -20.93 16.73
CA ASN A 133 -14.31 -21.21 17.48
C ASN A 133 -13.28 -20.07 17.27
N PRO A 134 -12.84 -19.35 18.32
CA PRO A 134 -11.87 -18.26 18.18
C PRO A 134 -10.53 -18.66 17.53
N ASP A 135 -10.12 -19.92 17.67
CA ASP A 135 -8.84 -20.43 17.14
C ASP A 135 -8.85 -20.62 15.61
N ASP A 136 -10.02 -20.55 14.98
CA ASP A 136 -10.23 -20.77 13.55
C ASP A 136 -9.86 -19.53 12.72
N LEU A 137 -8.62 -19.07 12.90
CA LEU A 137 -8.07 -17.91 12.21
C LEU A 137 -7.99 -18.15 10.70
N LYS A 138 -8.31 -17.11 9.91
CA LYS A 138 -8.25 -17.18 8.45
C LYS A 138 -6.80 -17.40 8.01
N GLN A 139 -6.50 -18.59 7.52
CA GLN A 139 -5.20 -18.88 6.92
C GLN A 139 -5.13 -18.29 5.51
N ILE A 140 -4.41 -17.19 5.35
CA ILE A 140 -3.99 -16.73 4.03
C ILE A 140 -2.88 -17.67 3.57
N ALA A 141 -3.04 -18.31 2.41
CA ALA A 141 -2.11 -19.27 1.84
C ALA A 141 -0.65 -18.84 2.08
N LYS A 142 0.18 -19.75 2.59
CA LYS A 142 1.63 -19.52 2.73
C LYS A 142 2.15 -18.96 1.40
N PRO A 143 2.90 -17.84 1.39
CA PRO A 143 3.60 -17.47 0.18
C PRO A 143 4.48 -18.67 -0.18
N SER A 144 4.25 -19.28 -1.35
CA SER A 144 5.16 -20.27 -1.91
C SER A 144 6.58 -19.75 -1.74
N GLY A 145 7.51 -20.55 -1.21
CA GLY A 145 8.85 -20.16 -0.70
C GLY A 145 9.81 -19.43 -1.65
N LYS A 146 9.33 -18.85 -2.75
CA LYS A 146 9.98 -17.73 -3.45
C LYS A 146 9.85 -16.51 -2.54
N GLY A 147 10.96 -16.08 -1.95
CA GLY A 147 11.02 -14.93 -1.04
C GLY A 147 10.11 -13.80 -1.49
N PHE A 148 9.35 -13.24 -0.55
CA PHE A 148 8.37 -12.18 -0.79
C PHE A 148 9.08 -10.98 -1.44
N ARG A 149 9.12 -10.95 -2.78
CA ARG A 149 9.68 -9.84 -3.54
C ARG A 149 8.71 -8.69 -3.32
N ARG A 150 9.12 -7.69 -2.55
CA ARG A 150 8.33 -6.46 -2.41
C ARG A 150 8.10 -5.91 -3.81
N ARG A 151 6.83 -5.79 -4.20
CA ARG A 151 6.44 -5.09 -5.43
C ARG A 151 6.91 -3.63 -5.29
N PRO A 152 7.75 -3.12 -6.21
CA PRO A 152 8.10 -1.71 -6.27
C PRO A 152 6.84 -0.82 -6.33
N PRO A 153 6.88 0.45 -5.89
CA PRO A 153 5.78 1.39 -6.11
C PRO A 153 5.57 1.67 -7.61
N SER A 154 4.36 2.08 -8.03
CA SER A 154 4.05 2.45 -9.43
C SER A 154 4.89 3.63 -9.92
N ASP A 155 5.20 4.59 -9.05
CA ASP A 155 6.08 5.74 -9.32
C ASP A 155 7.43 5.35 -9.90
N PHE A 156 7.86 4.11 -9.68
CA PHE A 156 9.04 3.53 -10.32
C PHE A 156 8.96 3.55 -11.85
N VAL A 157 7.82 3.12 -12.41
CA VAL A 157 7.60 3.08 -13.86
C VAL A 157 7.66 4.50 -14.40
N PHE A 158 7.01 5.43 -13.70
CA PHE A 158 7.05 6.84 -14.03
C PHE A 158 8.48 7.39 -14.03
N ASN A 159 9.29 7.10 -13.01
CA ASN A 159 10.69 7.54 -12.96
C ASN A 159 11.54 6.94 -14.07
N THR A 160 11.28 5.69 -14.47
CA THR A 160 11.97 5.06 -15.61
C THR A 160 11.64 5.78 -16.93
N LEU A 161 10.40 6.27 -17.08
CA LEU A 161 9.97 7.00 -18.26
C LEU A 161 10.38 8.49 -18.26
N LYS A 162 10.82 9.06 -17.12
CA LYS A 162 11.32 10.44 -17.06
C LYS A 162 12.60 10.65 -17.84
N GLU A 163 13.34 9.59 -18.11
CA GLU A 163 14.57 9.62 -18.93
C GLU A 163 14.28 9.73 -20.44
N LEU A 164 13.04 10.09 -20.82
CA LEU A 164 12.64 10.39 -22.19
C LEU A 164 12.65 11.90 -22.47
N PRO A 165 13.05 12.31 -23.70
CA PRO A 165 13.80 11.52 -24.67
C PRO A 165 15.16 11.13 -24.09
N ARG A 166 15.68 9.97 -24.49
CA ARG A 166 17.04 9.56 -24.11
C ARG A 166 18.01 10.68 -24.49
N LEU A 167 18.93 11.03 -23.61
CA LEU A 167 19.88 12.12 -23.87
C LEU A 167 20.58 11.89 -25.23
N GLY A 168 20.46 12.84 -26.15
CA GLY A 168 21.01 12.74 -27.52
C GLY A 168 20.09 12.09 -28.56
N ALA A 169 18.88 11.67 -28.19
CA ALA A 169 17.89 11.20 -29.15
C ALA A 169 17.28 12.36 -29.94
N ASP A 170 17.02 12.12 -31.23
CA ASP A 170 16.31 13.07 -32.07
C ASP A 170 14.86 13.22 -31.60
N VAL A 171 14.56 14.37 -31.00
CA VAL A 171 13.25 14.69 -30.44
C VAL A 171 12.17 14.92 -31.49
N THR A 172 12.55 15.02 -32.76
CA THR A 172 11.61 15.14 -33.88
C THR A 172 10.99 13.80 -34.28
N ASN A 173 11.59 12.68 -33.86
CA ASN A 173 11.04 11.36 -34.07
C ASN A 173 10.17 10.92 -32.86
N PRO A 174 8.84 10.77 -33.04
CA PRO A 174 7.93 10.37 -31.97
C PRO A 174 8.29 9.07 -31.25
N ARG A 175 8.94 8.11 -31.95
CA ARG A 175 9.36 6.84 -31.35
C ARG A 175 10.40 7.03 -30.23
N ASN A 176 11.14 8.14 -30.24
CA ASN A 176 12.13 8.46 -29.20
C ASN A 176 11.50 9.03 -27.92
N LEU A 177 10.21 9.38 -27.97
CA LEU A 177 9.45 9.99 -26.88
C LEU A 177 8.51 9.00 -26.18
N VAL A 178 8.58 7.72 -26.57
CA VAL A 178 7.81 6.61 -26.01
C VAL A 178 8.69 5.36 -25.96
N PHE A 179 8.29 4.38 -25.15
CA PHE A 179 8.91 3.05 -25.15
C PHE A 179 8.04 2.06 -25.92
N SER A 180 8.70 1.13 -26.60
CA SER A 180 8.10 -0.16 -26.94
C SER A 180 8.02 -1.07 -25.71
N GLY A 181 7.24 -2.15 -25.80
CA GLY A 181 7.15 -3.14 -24.72
C GLY A 181 8.46 -3.90 -24.45
N ALA A 182 9.39 -3.95 -25.41
CA ALA A 182 10.71 -4.54 -25.22
C ALA A 182 11.62 -3.60 -24.44
N GLU A 183 11.68 -2.33 -24.85
CA GLU A 183 12.51 -1.32 -24.19
C GLU A 183 12.04 -1.04 -22.76
N LEU A 184 10.72 -1.08 -22.50
CA LEU A 184 10.19 -0.95 -21.14
C LEU A 184 10.70 -2.07 -20.24
N ARG A 185 10.74 -3.31 -20.75
CA ARG A 185 11.29 -4.46 -19.98
C ARG A 185 12.77 -4.30 -19.73
N GLU A 186 13.54 -3.92 -20.75
CA GLU A 186 14.98 -3.70 -20.63
C GLU A 186 15.30 -2.62 -19.60
N ALA A 187 14.53 -1.53 -19.58
CA ALA A 187 14.71 -0.45 -18.61
C ALA A 187 14.46 -0.92 -17.17
N PHE A 188 13.46 -1.79 -16.95
CA PHE A 188 13.21 -2.41 -15.64
C PHE A 188 14.33 -3.35 -15.20
N GLU A 189 14.88 -4.13 -16.13
CA GLU A 189 16.01 -5.03 -15.85
C GLU A 189 17.27 -4.23 -15.51
N LYS A 190 17.57 -3.16 -16.25
CA LYS A 190 18.69 -2.23 -15.97
C LYS A 190 18.58 -1.56 -14.60
N ALA A 191 17.36 -1.30 -14.14
CA ALA A 191 17.10 -0.76 -12.81
C ALA A 191 17.19 -1.82 -11.69
N GLY A 192 17.58 -3.07 -12.00
CA GLY A 192 17.79 -4.13 -11.02
C GLY A 192 16.50 -4.85 -10.59
N HIS A 193 15.40 -4.69 -11.34
CA HIS A 193 14.12 -5.31 -11.00
C HIS A 193 13.85 -6.59 -11.79
N HIS A 194 13.05 -7.47 -11.19
CA HIS A 194 12.70 -8.75 -11.79
C HIS A 194 11.59 -8.60 -12.84
N LYS A 195 11.78 -9.21 -14.02
CA LYS A 195 10.86 -9.18 -15.17
C LYS A 195 9.40 -9.52 -14.88
N ASP A 196 9.15 -10.39 -13.90
CA ASP A 196 7.79 -10.80 -13.49
C ASP A 196 6.90 -9.62 -13.05
N TRP A 197 7.50 -8.53 -12.56
CA TRP A 197 6.76 -7.36 -12.08
C TRP A 197 6.41 -6.35 -13.17
N VAL A 198 6.99 -6.46 -14.37
CA VAL A 198 6.86 -5.42 -15.40
C VAL A 198 5.39 -5.19 -15.77
N LYS A 199 4.63 -6.26 -16.01
CA LYS A 199 3.22 -6.15 -16.37
C LYS A 199 2.41 -5.48 -15.25
N ASP A 200 2.51 -6.02 -14.04
CA ASP A 200 1.73 -5.55 -12.90
C ASP A 200 2.05 -4.08 -12.55
N LEU A 201 3.32 -3.70 -12.54
CA LEU A 201 3.71 -2.32 -12.28
C LEU A 201 3.25 -1.36 -13.37
N THR A 202 3.32 -1.79 -14.63
CA THR A 202 2.79 -1.01 -15.76
C THR A 202 1.28 -0.82 -15.63
N ASP A 203 0.53 -1.87 -15.31
CA ASP A 203 -0.93 -1.80 -15.11
C ASP A 203 -1.30 -0.86 -13.94
N LEU A 204 -0.52 -0.88 -12.86
CA LEU A 204 -0.70 0.03 -11.72
C LEU A 204 -0.38 1.48 -12.08
N ALA A 205 0.73 1.73 -12.79
CA ALA A 205 1.09 3.07 -13.24
C ALA A 205 0.07 3.67 -14.23
N VAL A 206 -0.59 2.84 -15.05
CA VAL A 206 -1.73 3.25 -15.88
C VAL A 206 -2.93 3.62 -15.01
N ARG A 207 -3.27 2.75 -14.04
CA ARG A 207 -4.38 2.99 -13.11
C ARG A 207 -4.20 4.29 -12.33
N ASP A 208 -2.98 4.58 -11.90
CA ASP A 208 -2.62 5.78 -11.15
C ASP A 208 -2.45 7.02 -12.06
N GLY A 209 -2.67 6.88 -13.37
CA GLY A 209 -2.61 7.97 -14.34
C GLY A 209 -1.19 8.47 -14.64
N GLN A 210 -0.16 7.77 -14.18
CA GLN A 210 1.24 8.16 -14.36
C GLN A 210 1.73 7.93 -15.78
N ILE A 211 1.19 6.92 -16.44
CA ILE A 211 1.59 6.52 -17.80
C ILE A 211 0.36 6.23 -18.64
N ARG A 212 0.50 6.33 -19.96
CA ARG A 212 -0.54 5.95 -20.92
C ARG A 212 -0.01 4.90 -21.90
N ILE A 213 -0.87 3.95 -22.24
CA ILE A 213 -0.58 2.93 -23.24
C ILE A 213 -1.52 3.14 -24.43
N ILE A 214 -0.96 3.19 -25.63
CA ILE A 214 -1.72 3.12 -26.88
C ILE A 214 -1.27 1.91 -27.69
N GLN A 215 -2.20 1.34 -28.43
CA GLN A 215 -1.92 0.29 -29.39
C GLN A 215 -2.34 0.77 -30.77
N SER A 216 -1.48 0.57 -31.77
CA SER A 216 -1.82 0.89 -33.16
C SER A 216 -3.05 0.07 -33.61
N PRO A 217 -3.94 0.64 -34.47
CA PRO A 217 -5.29 0.12 -34.74
C PRO A 217 -5.32 -1.13 -35.65
N THR A 218 -4.29 -1.96 -35.59
CA THR A 218 -4.12 -3.10 -36.49
C THR A 218 -4.06 -4.42 -35.72
N ARG A 219 -4.38 -5.54 -36.40
CA ARG A 219 -4.30 -6.87 -35.78
C ARG A 219 -2.86 -7.14 -35.34
N GLY A 220 -2.65 -7.39 -34.04
CA GLY A 220 -1.32 -7.50 -33.43
C GLY A 220 -0.54 -6.18 -33.41
N GLY A 221 -1.23 -5.05 -33.40
CA GLY A 221 -0.63 -3.71 -33.48
C GLY A 221 0.41 -3.44 -32.40
N GLU A 222 1.43 -2.68 -32.77
CA GLU A 222 2.51 -2.23 -31.89
C GLU A 222 1.95 -1.43 -30.71
N LYS A 223 2.52 -1.64 -29.52
CA LYS A 223 2.16 -0.96 -28.28
C LYS A 223 3.22 0.07 -27.91
N PHE A 224 2.76 1.25 -27.54
CA PHE A 224 3.59 2.37 -27.09
C PHE A 224 3.24 2.72 -25.66
N TYR A 225 4.27 2.95 -24.85
CA TYR A 225 4.19 3.24 -23.42
C TYR A 225 4.90 4.58 -23.18
N GLY A 226 4.26 5.52 -22.50
CA GLY A 226 4.89 6.81 -22.26
C GLY A 226 4.12 7.68 -21.29
N LEU A 227 4.66 8.86 -21.02
CA LEU A 227 3.97 9.90 -20.26
C LEU A 227 2.64 10.25 -20.96
N PRO A 228 1.55 10.51 -20.22
CA PRO A 228 0.26 10.84 -20.82
C PRO A 228 0.36 12.01 -21.82
N SER A 229 1.10 13.06 -21.46
CA SER A 229 1.33 14.22 -22.32
C SER A 229 2.07 13.88 -23.62
N ALA A 230 3.11 13.04 -23.56
CA ALA A 230 3.85 12.61 -24.74
C ALA A 230 2.98 11.74 -25.67
N ILE A 231 2.22 10.81 -25.08
CA ILE A 231 1.31 9.95 -25.84
C ILE A 231 0.21 10.76 -26.51
N ASP A 232 -0.37 11.72 -25.80
CA ASP A 232 -1.47 12.53 -26.33
C ASP A 232 -1.00 13.47 -27.44
N ALA A 233 0.20 14.05 -27.31
CA ALA A 233 0.78 14.89 -28.35
C ALA A 233 1.12 14.11 -29.63
N TRP A 234 1.62 12.87 -29.50
CA TRP A 234 2.29 12.17 -30.60
C TRP A 234 1.53 10.97 -31.17
N LYS A 235 0.39 10.58 -30.57
CA LYS A 235 -0.42 9.43 -31.02
C LYS A 235 -0.70 9.41 -32.53
N PRO A 236 -1.12 10.51 -33.19
CA PRO A 236 -1.40 10.48 -34.63
C PRO A 236 -0.16 10.16 -35.47
N GLU A 237 1.01 10.70 -35.11
CA GLU A 237 2.26 10.49 -35.83
C GLU A 237 2.81 9.09 -35.59
N LEU A 238 2.75 8.60 -34.34
CA LEU A 238 3.12 7.22 -33.99
C LEU A 238 2.36 6.19 -34.84
N PHE A 239 1.06 6.41 -35.06
CA PHE A 239 0.26 5.50 -35.89
C PHE A 239 0.62 5.59 -37.37
N ARG A 240 0.88 6.80 -37.90
CA ARG A 240 1.36 6.99 -39.28
C ARG A 240 2.69 6.28 -39.53
N LEU A 241 3.63 6.32 -38.58
CA LEU A 241 4.90 5.60 -38.68
C LEU A 241 4.70 4.09 -38.79
N VAL A 242 3.83 3.51 -37.94
CA VAL A 242 3.53 2.07 -37.99
C VAL A 242 2.92 1.65 -39.33
N GLU A 243 2.07 2.48 -39.92
CA GLU A 243 1.47 2.22 -41.23
C GLU A 243 2.51 2.29 -42.36
N ALA A 244 3.40 3.29 -42.32
CA ALA A 244 4.49 3.44 -43.27
C ALA A 244 5.45 2.23 -43.24
N ASP A 245 5.90 1.81 -42.05
CA ASP A 245 6.78 0.64 -41.86
C ASP A 245 6.18 -0.62 -42.47
N ARG A 246 4.86 -0.80 -42.34
CA ARG A 246 4.14 -1.95 -42.92
C ARG A 246 4.02 -1.89 -44.42
N ALA A 247 3.80 -0.70 -44.98
CA ALA A 247 3.73 -0.51 -46.43
C ALA A 247 5.07 -0.84 -47.10
N VAL A 248 6.18 -0.46 -46.47
CA VAL A 248 7.53 -0.82 -46.90
C VAL A 248 7.74 -2.32 -46.84
N ASN A 249 7.49 -2.95 -45.69
CA ASN A 249 7.66 -4.40 -45.50
C ASN A 249 6.82 -5.25 -46.48
N ARG A 250 5.62 -4.79 -46.85
CA ARG A 250 4.78 -5.46 -47.87
C ARG A 250 5.36 -5.35 -49.28
N LYS A 251 6.02 -4.24 -49.61
CA LYS A 251 6.68 -4.06 -50.91
C LYS A 251 7.93 -4.95 -51.03
N THR A 252 8.75 -5.02 -49.98
CA THR A 252 9.95 -5.87 -49.95
C THR A 252 9.60 -7.35 -50.11
N ARG A 253 8.60 -7.86 -49.37
CA ARG A 253 8.15 -9.25 -49.49
C ARG A 253 7.54 -9.62 -50.84
N ARG A 254 7.08 -8.65 -51.62
CA ARG A 254 6.58 -8.86 -52.99
C ARG A 254 7.68 -8.81 -54.06
N GLN A 255 8.87 -8.35 -53.70
CA GLN A 255 10.04 -8.33 -54.59
C GLN A 255 10.95 -9.55 -54.38
N GLU A 256 10.87 -10.21 -53.21
CA GLU A 256 11.67 -11.38 -52.85
C GLU A 256 10.96 -12.73 -53.08
N GLY A 257 9.69 -12.73 -53.48
CA GLY A 257 8.90 -13.93 -53.79
C GLY A 257 8.25 -13.84 -55.15
#